data_AF-A0A7G8HC09-F1
#
_entry.id   AF-A0A7G8HC09-F1
#
_cell.length_a   1.000
_cell.length_b   1.000
_cell.length_c   1.000
_cell.angle_alpha   90.00
_cell.angle_beta   90.00
_cell.angle_gamma   90.00
#
_symmetry.space_group_name_H-M   'P 1'
#
loop_
_entity.id
_entity.type
_entity.pdbx_description
1 polymer ?
#
loop_
_entity_poly.entity_id
_entity_poly.type
_entity_poly.pdbx_seq_one_letter_code
_entity_poly.pdbx_strand_id
1 'polypeptide(L)' 'MTTELTNLPCGTVQVKVCMNHICELGWVSSHHLVPPKEAQLKKSIRDHSEAS' A
#
# COMPACT_ATOMS: atom_id res chain seq x y z
N MET A 1 12.36 -1.83 0.69
CA MET A 1 10.93 -1.50 0.71
C MET A 1 10.63 -0.65 -0.51
N THR A 2 9.60 -0.99 -1.28
CA THR A 2 9.16 -0.21 -2.46
C THR A 2 7.69 0.14 -2.34
N THR A 3 7.33 1.35 -2.78
CA THR A 3 5.93 1.79 -2.89
C THR A 3 5.69 2.17 -4.35
N GLU A 4 4.70 1.56 -4.98
CA GLU A 4 4.31 1.82 -6.37
C GLU A 4 2.90 2.42 -6.39
N LEU A 5 2.71 3.48 -7.17
CA LEU A 5 1.43 4.17 -7.33
C LEU A 5 0.94 4.01 -8.76
N THR A 6 -0.30 3.54 -8.93
CA THR A 6 -0.95 3.45 -10.24
C THR A 6 -2.23 4.27 -10.25
N ASN A 7 -2.28 5.27 -11.13
CA ASN A 7 -3.49 6.07 -11.35
C ASN A 7 -4.47 5.30 -12.24
N LEU A 8 -5.67 5.06 -11.74
CA LEU A 8 -6.73 4.41 -12.48
C LEU A 8 -7.57 5.44 -13.25
N PRO A 9 -8.16 5.08 -14.41
CA PRO A 9 -8.98 5.99 -15.21
C PRO A 9 -10.17 6.61 -14.47
N CYS A 10 -10.66 5.97 -13.40
CA CYS A 10 -11.73 6.44 -12.54
C CYS A 10 -11.29 7.46 -11.46
N GLY A 11 -10.04 7.92 -11.50
CA GLY A 11 -9.48 8.87 -10.52
C GLY A 11 -9.04 8.24 -9.19
N THR A 12 -9.17 6.93 -9.04
CA THR A 12 -8.64 6.17 -7.90
C THR A 12 -7.14 5.95 -8.07
N VAL A 13 -6.39 6.00 -6.97
CA VAL A 13 -4.97 5.64 -6.93
C VAL A 13 -4.83 4.27 -6.26
N GLN A 14 -4.23 3.32 -6.96
CA GLN A 14 -3.78 2.07 -6.36
C GLN A 14 -2.40 2.30 -5.72
N VAL A 15 -2.26 1.85 -4.48
CA VAL A 15 -1.03 1.88 -3.68
C VAL A 15 -0.59 0.45 -3.45
N LYS A 16 0.61 0.10 -3.93
CA LYS A 16 1.23 -1.21 -3.70
C LYS A 16 2.48 -1.02 -2.87
N VAL A 17 2.57 -1.70 -1.74
CA VAL A 17 3.75 -1.66 -0.86
C VAL A 17 4.36 -3.04 -0.78
N CYS A 18 5.67 -3.15 -1.05
CA CYS A 18 6.40 -4.40 -0.93
C CYS A 18 7.55 -4.29 0.07
N MET A 19 7.64 -5.25 1.00
CA MET A 19 8.70 -5.37 2.00
C MET A 19 9.01 -6.85 2.25
N ASN A 20 10.29 -7.24 2.13
CA ASN A 20 10.77 -8.60 2.38
C ASN A 20 9.94 -9.69 1.66
N HIS A 21 9.73 -9.53 0.35
CA HIS A 21 8.93 -10.41 -0.52
C HIS A 21 7.42 -10.45 -0.27
N ILE A 22 6.93 -9.76 0.77
CA ILE A 22 5.50 -9.59 1.03
C ILE A 22 5.06 -8.29 0.35
N CYS A 23 3.98 -8.35 -0.40
CA CYS A 23 3.39 -7.19 -1.07
C CYS A 23 1.92 -7.05 -0.67
N GLU A 24 1.54 -5.85 -0.25
CA GLU A 24 0.16 -5.49 0.09
C GLU A 24 -0.35 -4.40 -0.85
N LEU A 25 -1.66 -4.45 -1.12
CA LEU A 25 -2.35 -3.59 -2.08
C LEU A 25 -3.50 -2.84 -1.41
N GLY A 26 -3.67 -1.57 -1.79
CA GLY A 26 -4.80 -0.76 -1.35
C GLY A 26 -5.20 0.28 -2.39
N TRP A 27 -6.39 0.83 -2.24
CA TRP A 27 -6.94 1.85 -3.13
C TRP A 27 -7.34 3.08 -2.33
N VAL A 28 -7.16 4.25 -2.93
CA VAL A 28 -7.59 5.53 -2.38
C VAL A 28 -8.26 6.39 -3.44
N SER A 29 -9.29 7.13 -3.05
CA SER A 29 -10.02 8.04 -3.94
C SER A 29 -9.25 9.31 -4.29
N SER A 30 -8.11 9.58 -3.64
CA SER A 30 -7.31 10.78 -3.88
C SER A 30 -5.87 10.62 -3.41
N HIS A 31 -4.94 11.36 -4.02
CA HIS A 31 -3.51 11.33 -3.73
C HIS A 31 -3.16 11.73 -2.29
N HIS A 32 -3.92 12.62 -1.66
CA HIS A 32 -3.66 13.02 -0.27
C HIS A 32 -3.83 11.86 0.73
N LEU A 33 -4.54 10.80 0.35
CA LEU A 33 -4.74 9.60 1.16
C LEU A 33 -3.65 8.54 0.93
N VAL A 34 -2.72 8.76 0.00
CA VAL A 34 -1.63 7.80 -0.26
C VAL A 34 -0.74 7.61 0.98
N PRO A 35 -0.24 8.66 1.67
CA PRO A 35 0.60 8.47 2.85
C PRO A 35 -0.07 7.66 3.99
N PRO A 36 -1.33 7.95 4.41
CA PRO A 36 -1.96 7.14 5.43
C PRO A 36 -2.27 5.71 4.95
N LYS A 37 -2.60 5.51 3.67
CA LYS A 37 -2.79 4.15 3.11
C LYS A 37 -1.49 3.36 3.11
N GLU A 38 -0.39 3.96 2.68
CA GLU A 38 0.93 3.34 2.68
C GLU A 38 1.34 2.90 4.10
N ALA A 39 1.09 3.74 5.12
CA ALA A 39 1.35 3.39 6.52
C ALA A 39 0.51 2.19 7.00
N GLN A 40 -0.77 2.12 6.61
CA GLN A 40 -1.63 0.97 6.90
C GLN A 40 -1.09 -0.32 6.26
N LEU A 41 -0.70 -0.27 4.98
CA LEU A 41 -0.16 -1.44 4.28
C LEU A 41 1.17 -1.89 4.88
N LYS A 42 2.05 -0.95 5.25
CA LYS A 42 3.30 -1.28 5.98
C LYS A 42 3.02 -1.99 7.30
N LYS A 43 2.03 -1.51 8.07
CA LYS A 43 1.65 -2.14 9.33
C LYS A 43 1.15 -3.56 9.08
N SER A 44 0.24 -3.75 8.13
CA SER A 44 -0.26 -5.07 7.75
C SER A 44 0.87 -6.03 7.38
N ILE A 45 1.85 -5.62 6.57
CA ILE A 45 3.00 -6.47 6.22
C ILE A 45 3.83 -6.86 7.46
N ARG A 46 4.03 -5.93 8.40
CA ARG A 46 4.77 -6.21 9.65
C ARG A 46 4.01 -7.22 10.51
N ASP A 47 2.71 -7.02 10.68
CA ASP A 47 1.85 -7.91 11.44
C ASP A 47 1.86 -9.33 10.82
N HIS A 48 1.87 -9.46 9.48
CA HIS A 48 2.02 -10.75 8.78
C HIS A 48 3.38 -11.41 9.02
N SER A 49 4.45 -10.62 9.06
CA SER A 49 5.81 -11.12 9.29
C SER A 49 6.05 -11.56 10.74
N GLU A 50 5.35 -10.98 11.71
CA GLU A 50 5.46 -11.35 13.14
C GLU A 50 4.59 -12.56 13.51
N ALA A 51 3.59 -12.88 12.67
CA ALA A 51 2.73 -14.04 12.84
C ALA A 51 3.27 -15.34 12.20
N SER A 52 4.42 -15.28 11.50
CA SER A 52 5.09 -16.41 10.82
C SER A 52 6.35 -16.85 11.56
#